data_AF-A0A7J7JX64-F1
#
_entry.id   AF-A0A7J7JX64-F1
#
_cell.length_a   1.000
_cell.length_b   1.000
_cell.length_c   1.000
_cell.angle_alpha   90.00
_cell.angle_beta   90.00
_cell.angle_gamma   90.00
#
_symmetry.space_group_name_H-M   'P 1'
#
loop_
_entity.id
_entity.type
_entity.pdbx_description
1 polymer ?
#
loop_
_entity_poly.entity_id
_entity_poly.type
_entity_poly.pdbx_seq_one_letter_code
_entity_poly.pdbx_strand_id
1 'polypeptide(L)'
;MKFSSWTYDGYHVDLKHINQPEDATGEVFIERAINMDDYYQSFVWEVMAVPAERNEVYYPCCTASYPDVTFHVKIRRKTLFYTINLIIPCVAISFLTVLVFYLPSDSGEKITLCISILLSLTVFFLLLSDLIPPTSLVIP
;
A
#
# COMPACT_ATOMS: atom_id res chain seq x y z
N MET A 1 7.02 7.32 9.89
CA MET A 1 6.71 8.49 10.76
C MET A 1 8.00 8.91 11.43
N LYS A 2 8.38 10.18 11.40
CA LYS A 2 9.67 10.67 11.93
C LYS A 2 9.42 11.65 13.08
N PHE A 3 10.07 11.44 14.22
CA PHE A 3 10.01 12.32 15.39
C PHE A 3 11.39 12.91 15.64
N SER A 4 11.47 14.23 15.71
CA SER A 4 12.70 14.99 15.94
C SER A 4 12.34 16.34 16.55
N SER A 5 13.26 16.92 17.32
CA SER A 5 13.21 18.35 17.65
C SER A 5 13.54 19.17 16.41
N TRP A 6 12.83 20.30 16.23
CA TRP A 6 13.15 21.29 15.19
C TRP A 6 14.08 22.39 15.72
N THR A 7 13.91 22.77 16.99
CA THR A 7 14.60 23.93 17.59
C THR A 7 15.84 23.55 18.39
N TYR A 8 15.85 22.36 18.99
CA TYR A 8 16.93 21.89 19.87
C TYR A 8 17.79 20.87 19.12
N ASP A 9 19.10 20.99 19.26
CA ASP A 9 20.08 20.03 18.74
C ASP A 9 20.25 18.82 19.69
N GLY A 10 21.07 17.86 19.29
CA GLY A 10 21.36 16.65 20.07
C GLY A 10 22.13 16.89 21.36
N TYR A 11 22.70 18.08 21.56
CA TYR A 11 23.34 18.44 22.83
C TYR A 11 22.31 18.93 23.86
N HIS A 12 21.20 19.51 23.41
CA HIS A 12 20.14 19.98 24.30
C HIS A 12 19.06 18.93 24.55
N VAL A 13 18.69 18.15 23.52
CA VAL A 13 17.62 17.14 23.62
C VAL A 13 18.06 15.85 22.95
N ASP A 14 18.14 14.78 23.75
CA ASP A 14 18.38 13.44 23.26
C ASP A 14 17.06 12.64 23.23
N LEU A 15 16.63 12.30 22.02
CA LEU A 15 15.44 11.48 21.78
C LEU A 15 15.85 10.00 21.77
N LYS A 16 15.32 9.25 22.73
CA LYS A 16 15.49 7.79 22.84
C LYS A 16 14.15 7.08 22.85
N HIS A 17 14.14 5.89 22.26
CA HIS A 17 12.96 5.03 22.30
C HIS A 17 12.94 4.23 23.61
N ILE A 18 11.75 3.97 24.18
CA ILE A 18 11.61 3.26 25.47
C ILE A 18 12.22 1.85 25.46
N ASN A 19 12.16 1.17 24.31
CA ASN A 19 12.74 -0.17 24.12
C ASN A 19 14.20 -0.16 23.63
N GLN A 20 14.87 1.00 23.63
CA GLN A 20 16.27 1.09 23.25
C GLN A 20 17.17 0.59 24.40
N PRO A 21 18.19 -0.24 24.13
CA PRO A 21 19.15 -0.63 25.15
C PRO A 21 19.94 0.59 25.67
N GLU A 22 20.09 0.72 26.99
CA GLU A 22 20.70 1.88 27.64
C GLU A 22 22.16 2.11 27.19
N ASP A 23 22.87 1.05 26.83
CA ASP A 23 24.27 1.09 26.37
C ASP A 23 24.43 1.52 24.90
N ALA A 24 23.34 1.60 24.12
CA ALA A 24 23.42 1.92 22.70
C ALA A 24 23.28 3.42 22.46
N THR A 25 24.40 4.08 22.16
CA THR A 25 24.50 5.46 21.67
C THR A 25 24.69 5.49 20.15
N GLY A 26 24.03 6.43 19.47
CA GLY A 26 24.11 6.57 18.01
C GLY A 26 22.94 5.91 17.27
N GLU A 27 23.23 5.31 16.11
CA GLU A 27 22.20 4.65 15.29
C GLU A 27 21.75 3.33 15.90
N VAL A 28 20.44 3.20 16.18
CA VAL A 28 19.89 2.01 16.84
C VAL A 28 18.64 1.53 16.12
N PHE A 29 18.63 0.26 15.76
CA PHE A 29 17.46 -0.41 15.18
C PHE A 29 16.65 -1.15 16.26
N ILE A 30 15.35 -0.92 16.29
CA ILE A 30 14.41 -1.48 17.25
C ILE A 30 13.36 -2.26 16.47
N GLU A 31 13.37 -3.59 16.61
CA GLU A 31 12.47 -4.45 15.85
C GLU A 31 11.00 -4.33 16.30
N ARG A 32 10.76 -4.26 17.62
CA ARG A 32 9.43 -4.09 18.22
C ARG A 32 9.31 -2.71 18.87
N ALA A 33 9.01 -1.71 18.06
CA ALA A 33 8.92 -0.34 18.54
C ALA A 33 7.53 0.04 19.08
N ILE A 34 6.47 -0.49 18.46
CA ILE A 34 5.08 -0.13 18.82
C ILE A 34 4.40 -1.32 19.49
N ASN A 35 3.76 -1.07 20.64
CA ASN A 35 2.82 -2.02 21.22
C ASN A 35 1.51 -2.04 20.42
N MET A 36 1.07 -3.24 20.01
CA MET A 36 -0.13 -3.45 19.20
C MET A 36 -1.29 -4.07 20.02
N ASP A 37 -1.19 -4.12 21.35
CA ASP A 37 -2.24 -4.71 22.20
C ASP A 37 -3.61 -4.04 22.00
N ASP A 38 -3.63 -2.70 21.85
CA ASP A 38 -4.84 -1.91 21.61
C ASP A 38 -5.11 -1.65 20.10
N TYR A 39 -4.43 -2.38 19.20
CA TYR A 39 -4.59 -2.17 17.76
C TYR A 39 -5.93 -2.72 17.25
N TYR A 40 -6.73 -1.85 16.64
CA TYR A 40 -7.92 -2.25 15.91
C TYR A 40 -7.56 -2.83 14.53
N GLN A 41 -7.80 -4.13 14.35
CA GLN A 41 -7.43 -4.83 13.12
C GLN A 41 -8.20 -4.32 11.90
N SER A 42 -7.48 -3.97 10.83
CA SER A 42 -8.09 -3.59 9.55
C SER A 42 -8.47 -4.78 8.67
N PHE A 43 -9.59 -4.64 7.95
CA PHE A 43 -10.03 -5.58 6.93
C PHE A 43 -9.31 -5.41 5.58
N VAL A 44 -8.75 -4.23 5.32
CA VAL A 44 -8.09 -3.91 4.04
C VAL A 44 -6.58 -4.13 4.13
N TRP A 45 -6.00 -3.86 5.30
CA TRP A 45 -4.57 -3.87 5.52
C TRP A 45 -4.18 -4.81 6.65
N GLU A 46 -3.07 -5.51 6.46
CA GLU A 46 -2.39 -6.30 7.47
C GLU A 46 -1.12 -5.55 7.89
N VAL A 47 -0.97 -5.27 9.18
CA VAL A 47 0.27 -4.70 9.73
C VAL A 47 1.24 -5.85 9.98
N MET A 48 2.34 -5.88 9.24
CA MET A 48 3.33 -6.95 9.31
C MET A 48 4.30 -6.72 10.47
N ALA A 49 4.84 -5.50 10.55
CA ALA A 49 5.77 -5.09 11.60
C ALA A 49 5.86 -3.56 11.61
N VAL A 50 6.21 -3.00 12.77
CA VAL A 50 6.52 -1.57 12.88
C VAL A 50 7.84 -1.40 13.62
N PRO A 51 8.99 -1.64 12.94
CA PRO A 51 10.29 -1.32 13.49
C PRO A 51 10.50 0.20 13.58
N ALA A 52 11.39 0.61 14.48
CA ALA A 52 11.88 1.98 14.58
C ALA A 52 13.40 2.01 14.46
N GLU A 53 13.90 3.13 13.97
CA GLU A 53 15.32 3.39 13.85
C GLU A 53 15.60 4.75 14.47
N ARG A 54 16.56 4.81 15.39
CA ARG A 54 17.11 6.07 15.88
C ARG A 54 18.28 6.44 14.97
N ASN A 55 18.29 7.67 14.48
CA ASN A 55 19.34 8.23 13.65
C ASN A 55 19.88 9.51 14.27
N GLU A 56 21.14 9.83 14.01
CA GLU A 56 21.73 11.13 14.33
C GLU A 56 22.19 11.80 13.04
N VAL A 57 21.40 12.78 12.58
CA VAL A 57 21.60 13.38 11.26
C VAL A 57 22.24 14.75 11.39
N TYR A 58 23.27 15.00 10.59
CA TYR A 58 23.83 16.33 10.39
C TYR A 58 23.17 16.98 9.17
N TYR A 59 22.46 18.08 9.39
CA TYR A 59 21.82 18.83 8.31
C TYR A 59 22.77 19.90 7.76
N PRO A 60 22.74 20.21 6.45
CA PRO A 60 23.63 21.20 5.85
C PRO A 60 23.52 22.62 6.44
N CYS A 61 22.41 22.95 7.10
CA CYS A 61 22.19 24.25 7.73
C CYS A 61 22.94 24.43 9.06
N CYS A 62 23.36 23.34 9.72
CA CYS A 62 23.85 23.39 11.11
C CYS A 62 25.03 22.45 11.32
N THR A 63 25.94 22.80 12.23
CA THR A 63 27.12 21.99 12.57
C THR A 63 26.86 20.94 13.65
N ALA A 64 25.70 21.00 14.34
CA ALA A 64 25.29 20.06 15.37
C ALA A 64 24.49 18.88 14.79
N SER A 65 24.54 17.73 15.45
CA SER A 65 23.70 16.57 15.11
C SER A 65 22.29 16.78 15.66
N TYR A 66 21.30 16.26 14.93
CA TYR A 66 19.92 16.23 15.35
C TYR A 66 19.48 14.77 15.47
N PRO A 67 19.15 14.29 16.70
CA PRO A 67 18.66 12.94 16.90
C PRO A 67 17.21 12.85 16.40
N ASP A 68 16.92 11.82 15.63
CA ASP A 68 15.58 11.50 15.18
C ASP A 68 15.24 10.03 15.40
N VAL A 69 13.96 9.76 15.63
CA VAL A 69 13.42 8.40 15.71
C VAL A 69 12.41 8.23 14.60
N THR A 70 12.71 7.34 13.66
CA THR A 70 11.90 7.05 12.49
C THR A 70 11.25 5.67 12.60
N PHE A 71 9.92 5.66 12.61
CA PHE A 71 9.10 4.44 12.60
C PHE A 71 8.74 4.05 11.17
N HIS A 72 9.02 2.80 10.81
CA HIS A 72 8.72 2.22 9.51
C HIS A 72 7.53 1.27 9.63
N VAL A 73 6.34 1.73 9.25
CA VAL A 73 5.13 0.89 9.27
C VAL A 73 5.12 0.00 8.03
N LYS A 74 5.41 -1.30 8.21
CA LYS A 74 5.32 -2.29 7.13
C LYS A 74 3.90 -2.84 7.07
N ILE A 75 3.14 -2.42 6.06
CA ILE A 75 1.76 -2.87 5.82
C ILE A 75 1.66 -3.70 4.53
N ARG A 76 0.74 -4.66 4.52
CA ARG A 76 0.40 -5.50 3.36
C ARG A 76 -1.09 -5.35 3.02
N ARG A 77 -1.43 -5.24 1.74
CA ARG A 77 -2.83 -5.18 1.28
C ARG A 77 -3.44 -6.58 1.26
N LYS A 78 -4.63 -6.74 1.83
CA LYS A 78 -5.44 -7.95 1.70
C LYS A 78 -6.18 -7.92 0.35
N THR A 79 -5.83 -8.80 -0.59
CA THR A 79 -6.30 -8.77 -1.98
C THR A 79 -7.57 -9.59 -2.24
N LEU A 80 -8.10 -10.30 -1.24
CA LEU A 80 -9.22 -11.23 -1.41
C LEU A 80 -10.48 -10.56 -2.00
N PHE A 81 -10.84 -9.38 -1.50
CA PHE A 81 -12.01 -8.64 -1.98
C PHE A 81 -11.87 -8.23 -3.47
N TYR A 82 -10.69 -7.73 -3.85
CA TYR A 82 -10.40 -7.37 -5.25
C TYR A 82 -10.37 -8.60 -6.16
N THR A 83 -9.84 -9.72 -5.67
CA THR A 83 -9.79 -10.96 -6.46
C THR A 83 -11.20 -11.45 -6.81
N ILE A 84 -12.10 -11.49 -5.83
CA ILE A 84 -13.45 -12.00 -6.04
C ILE A 84 -14.30 -11.02 -6.88
N ASN A 85 -14.23 -9.71 -6.60
CA ASN A 85 -15.14 -8.74 -7.22
C ASN A 85 -14.62 -8.13 -8.52
N LEU A 86 -13.33 -8.25 -8.84
CA LEU A 86 -12.74 -7.69 -10.06
C LEU A 86 -12.19 -8.77 -11.00
N ILE A 87 -11.45 -9.76 -10.49
CA ILE A 87 -10.82 -10.78 -11.34
C ILE A 87 -11.85 -11.80 -11.85
N ILE A 88 -12.73 -12.32 -10.97
CA ILE A 88 -13.72 -13.33 -11.37
C ILE A 88 -14.64 -12.82 -12.49
N PRO A 89 -15.23 -11.61 -12.42
CA PRO A 89 -16.05 -11.09 -13.52
C PRO A 89 -15.27 -10.93 -14.83
N CYS A 90 -14.01 -10.49 -14.76
CA CYS A 90 -13.17 -10.34 -15.95
C CYS A 90 -12.88 -11.68 -16.64
N VAL A 91 -12.58 -12.73 -15.85
CA VAL A 91 -12.42 -14.10 -16.36
C VAL A 91 -13.73 -14.63 -16.96
N ALA A 92 -14.87 -14.38 -16.32
CA ALA A 92 -16.17 -14.79 -16.86
C ALA A 92 -16.46 -14.11 -18.21
N ILE A 93 -16.18 -12.82 -18.34
CA ILE A 93 -16.34 -12.09 -19.60
C ILE A 93 -15.38 -12.63 -20.67
N SER A 94 -14.13 -12.94 -20.31
CA SER A 94 -13.17 -13.55 -21.24
C SER A 94 -13.62 -14.93 -21.75
N PHE A 95 -14.41 -15.67 -20.98
CA PHE A 95 -15.01 -16.92 -21.43
C PHE A 95 -16.19 -16.68 -22.38
N LEU A 96 -17.01 -15.66 -22.10
CA LEU A 96 -18.13 -15.27 -22.96
C LEU A 96 -17.66 -14.85 -24.36
N THR A 97 -16.50 -14.22 -24.50
CA THR A 97 -15.97 -13.85 -25.83
C THR A 97 -15.65 -15.07 -26.70
N VAL A 98 -15.17 -16.17 -26.10
CA VAL A 98 -14.96 -17.44 -26.82
C VAL A 98 -16.29 -18.09 -27.20
N LEU A 99 -17.27 -18.04 -26.29
CA LEU A 99 -18.60 -18.60 -26.49
C LEU A 99 -19.36 -17.93 -27.66
N VAL A 100 -19.10 -16.65 -27.92
CA VAL A 100 -19.65 -15.93 -29.09
C VAL A 100 -19.23 -16.57 -30.43
N PHE A 101 -18.03 -17.16 -30.51
CA PHE A 101 -17.61 -17.87 -31.73
C PHE A 101 -18.32 -19.21 -31.91
N TYR A 102 -18.79 -19.81 -30.82
CA TYR A 102 -19.54 -21.06 -30.86
C TYR A 102 -21.01 -20.86 -31.24
N LEU A 103 -21.56 -19.67 -31.00
CA LEU A 103 -22.96 -19.37 -31.30
C LEU A 103 -23.17 -19.28 -32.83
N PRO A 104 -24.12 -20.05 -33.40
CA PRO A 104 -24.42 -20.01 -34.83
C PRO A 104 -24.96 -18.63 -35.24
N SER A 105 -24.56 -18.17 -36.42
CA SER A 105 -24.91 -16.83 -36.93
C SER A 105 -26.39 -16.65 -37.26
N ASP A 106 -27.15 -17.74 -37.39
CA ASP A 106 -28.57 -17.71 -37.76
C ASP A 106 -29.48 -17.13 -36.67
N SER A 107 -29.02 -17.04 -35.42
CA SER A 107 -29.82 -16.49 -34.31
C SER A 107 -29.93 -14.97 -34.29
N GLY A 108 -29.12 -14.22 -35.06
CA GLY A 108 -29.12 -12.75 -35.05
C GLY A 108 -28.58 -12.09 -33.75
N GLU A 109 -28.63 -12.79 -32.62
CA GLU A 109 -28.22 -12.30 -31.28
C GLU A 109 -26.70 -12.17 -31.08
N LYS A 110 -25.90 -12.62 -32.04
CA LYS A 110 -24.43 -12.58 -31.97
C LYS A 110 -23.90 -11.15 -31.78
N ILE A 111 -24.49 -10.19 -32.49
CA ILE A 111 -24.06 -8.78 -32.43
C ILE A 111 -24.45 -8.16 -31.08
N THR A 112 -25.66 -8.45 -30.60
CA THR A 112 -26.15 -8.00 -29.28
C THR A 112 -25.21 -8.47 -28.16
N LEU A 113 -24.84 -9.75 -28.15
CA LEU A 113 -23.88 -10.31 -27.18
C LEU A 113 -22.51 -9.62 -27.23
N CYS A 114 -21.96 -9.38 -28.43
CA CYS A 114 -20.70 -8.65 -28.57
C CYS A 114 -20.75 -7.24 -27.98
N ILE A 115 -21.82 -6.49 -28.23
CA ILE A 115 -22.00 -5.12 -27.73
C ILE A 115 -22.10 -5.13 -26.20
N SER A 116 -22.89 -6.05 -25.64
CA SER A 116 -23.02 -6.19 -24.17
C SER A 116 -21.69 -6.53 -23.50
N ILE A 117 -20.88 -7.41 -24.10
CA ILE A 117 -19.55 -7.73 -23.60
C ILE A 117 -18.61 -6.52 -23.63
N LEU A 118 -18.58 -5.79 -24.76
CA LEU A 118 -17.75 -4.60 -24.89
C LEU A 118 -18.13 -3.53 -23.85
N LEU A 119 -19.42 -3.28 -23.67
CA LEU A 119 -19.91 -2.32 -22.67
C LEU A 119 -19.57 -2.76 -21.25
N SER A 120 -19.70 -4.05 -20.95
CA SER A 120 -19.32 -4.57 -19.63
C SER A 120 -17.83 -4.37 -19.36
N LEU A 121 -16.96 -4.68 -20.33
CA LEU A 121 -15.52 -4.47 -20.21
C LEU A 121 -15.16 -3.00 -20.00
N THR A 122 -15.77 -2.07 -20.72
CA THR A 122 -15.49 -0.64 -20.55
C THR A 122 -15.92 -0.14 -19.18
N VAL A 123 -17.09 -0.57 -18.67
CA VAL A 123 -17.55 -0.25 -17.31
C VAL A 123 -16.58 -0.79 -16.26
N PHE A 124 -16.16 -2.05 -16.37
CA PHE A 124 -15.19 -2.64 -15.45
C PHE A 124 -13.84 -1.94 -15.50
N PHE A 125 -13.36 -1.56 -16.69
CA PHE A 125 -12.12 -0.83 -16.86
C PHE A 125 -12.19 0.56 -16.21
N LEU A 126 -13.28 1.30 -16.40
CA LEU A 126 -13.48 2.61 -15.76
C LEU A 126 -13.49 2.49 -14.23
N LEU A 127 -14.21 1.51 -13.68
CA LEU A 127 -14.24 1.25 -12.23
C LEU A 127 -12.83 0.94 -11.70
N LEU A 128 -12.06 0.14 -12.43
CA LEU A 128 -10.67 -0.19 -12.08
C LEU A 128 -9.78 1.06 -12.14
N SER A 129 -9.95 1.91 -13.16
CA SER A 129 -9.24 3.17 -13.30
C SER A 129 -9.50 4.15 -12.15
N ASP A 130 -10.70 4.14 -11.56
CA ASP A 130 -11.03 4.96 -10.39
C ASP A 130 -10.43 4.41 -9.08
N LEU A 131 -10.18 3.09 -9.01
CA LEU A 131 -9.59 2.44 -7.83
C LEU A 131 -8.06 2.59 -7.76
N ILE A 132 -7.40 2.73 -8.90
CA ILE A 132 -5.95 2.87 -9.00
C ILE A 132 -5.58 4.35 -8.93
N PRO A 133 -4.54 4.74 -8.16
CA PRO A 133 -4.09 6.12 -8.17
C PRO A 133 -3.66 6.53 -9.59
N PRO A 134 -4.03 7.73 -10.08
CA PRO A 134 -3.66 8.19 -11.41
C PRO A 134 -2.17 8.56 -11.44
N THR A 135 -1.30 7.55 -11.50
CA THR A 135 0.16 7.72 -11.63
C THR A 135 0.58 7.30 -13.02
N SER A 136 1.21 8.20 -13.78
CA SER A 136 1.75 7.92 -15.13
C SER A 136 3.08 7.14 -15.11
N LEU A 137 3.55 6.71 -13.95
CA LEU A 137 4.84 6.04 -13.78
C LEU A 137 4.84 4.61 -14.29
N VAL A 138 3.71 3.90 -14.13
CA VAL A 138 3.55 2.51 -14.55
C VAL A 138 2.12 2.29 -15.01
N ILE A 139 1.96 1.55 -16.09
CA ILE A 139 0.67 1.08 -16.58
C ILE A 139 0.39 -0.26 -15.87
N PRO A 140 -0.78 -0.46 -15.24
CA PRO A 140 -1.16 -1.74 -14.65
C PRO A 140 -1.37 -2.86 -15.69
#